data_AF-A0A916HFC6-F1
#
_entry.id   AF-A0A916HFC6-F1
#
_cell.length_a   1.000
_cell.length_b   1.000
_cell.length_c   1.000
_cell.angle_alpha   90.00
_cell.angle_beta   90.00
_cell.angle_gamma   90.00
#
_symmetry.space_group_name_H-M   'P 1'
#
loop_
_entity.id
_entity.type
_entity.pdbx_description
1 polymer ?
#
loop_
_entity_poly.entity_id
_entity_poly.type
_entity_poly.pdbx_seq_one_letter_code
_entity_poly.pdbx_strand_id
1 'polypeptide(L)'
;MQFAKLCLGAALAAAMAAAGAQEAAKPVQSGVEKNYQVGDASPVGHAEMHHNINPKAPPMTKDEFEKGKNIYFQRCAGCHGVLRKGATGKPLTTDKTIANGTEYLKVFIKYGSPGGMPNWGTSGELTDAEVDLMARYVQQEPPTPPEWGMKEMMASLKVFVPPSQRPAKKMNDLDLGDLFSVTLRDAGEIALIDGRSKKIVKIIKTGYAVHISRMSQSGRYLYVIGRDARINLIDLWMPEPTNVAEIKVGLEARSVETSKFKGFEDRYAIAGTYWPPQFVIMEGD
;
A
#
# COMPACT_ATOMS: atom_id res chain seq x y z
N MET A 1 -8.89 87.98 7.74
CA MET A 1 -9.85 88.24 6.64
C MET A 1 -9.71 87.13 5.61
N GLN A 2 -10.85 86.54 5.23
CA GLN A 2 -11.16 85.78 3.99
C GLN A 2 -10.32 84.54 3.65
N PHE A 3 -10.90 83.32 3.65
CA PHE A 3 -11.66 82.70 2.52
C PHE A 3 -10.78 82.61 1.25
N ALA A 4 -10.63 81.52 0.49
CA ALA A 4 -11.24 80.19 0.43
C ALA A 4 -10.57 79.40 -0.74
N LYS A 5 -10.96 78.12 -0.85
CA LYS A 5 -10.94 77.21 -2.03
C LYS A 5 -9.67 76.37 -2.22
N LEU A 6 -9.68 75.07 -1.84
CA LEU A 6 -10.20 73.89 -2.57
C LEU A 6 -9.52 73.66 -3.93
N CYS A 7 -8.70 72.61 -4.04
CA CYS A 7 -8.95 71.44 -4.91
C CYS A 7 -7.76 70.47 -4.96
N LEU A 8 -8.08 69.19 -4.67
CA LEU A 8 -7.65 67.95 -5.32
C LEU A 8 -6.19 67.74 -5.76
N GLY A 9 -5.60 66.63 -5.28
CA GLY A 9 -4.48 65.98 -5.96
C GLY A 9 -3.81 64.91 -5.11
N ALA A 10 -4.33 63.68 -5.15
CA ALA A 10 -3.68 62.52 -4.55
C ALA A 10 -2.40 62.17 -5.32
N ALA A 11 -1.28 62.05 -4.62
CA ALA A 11 -0.07 61.41 -5.10
C ALA A 11 0.48 60.51 -3.99
N LEU A 12 0.03 59.25 -3.97
CA LEU A 12 0.66 58.21 -3.15
C LEU A 12 1.87 57.71 -3.95
N ALA A 13 3.08 58.08 -3.51
CA ALA A 13 4.31 57.57 -4.07
C ALA A 13 4.44 56.07 -3.74
N ALA A 14 4.42 55.22 -4.78
CA ALA A 14 4.74 53.81 -4.68
C ALA A 14 6.26 53.65 -4.53
N ALA A 15 6.71 53.29 -3.33
CA ALA A 15 8.06 52.78 -3.12
C ALA A 15 8.10 51.31 -3.56
N MET A 16 8.83 51.05 -4.65
CA MET A 16 9.16 49.70 -5.10
C MET A 16 10.13 49.07 -4.09
N ALA A 17 9.70 48.01 -3.41
CA ALA A 17 10.60 47.04 -2.79
C ALA A 17 10.58 45.78 -3.66
N ALA A 18 11.71 45.53 -4.33
CA ALA A 18 11.96 44.29 -5.04
C ALA A 18 12.03 43.15 -4.02
N ALA A 19 10.96 42.39 -3.86
CA ALA A 19 10.98 41.10 -3.19
C ALA A 19 11.24 40.02 -4.26
N GLY A 20 12.51 39.64 -4.42
CA GLY A 20 12.85 38.38 -5.05
C GLY A 20 12.32 37.27 -4.14
N ALA A 21 11.24 36.62 -4.54
CA ALA A 21 10.79 35.39 -3.92
C ALA A 21 11.80 34.30 -4.27
N GLN A 22 12.78 34.09 -3.39
CA GLN A 22 13.62 32.91 -3.42
C GLN A 22 12.73 31.74 -2.98
N GLU A 23 12.29 30.95 -3.96
CA GLU A 23 11.51 29.74 -3.74
C GLU A 23 12.32 28.83 -2.81
N ALA A 24 11.83 28.69 -1.57
CA ALA A 24 12.46 27.81 -0.59
C ALA A 24 12.44 26.39 -1.17
N ALA A 25 13.63 25.83 -1.43
CA ALA A 25 13.77 24.45 -1.85
C ALA A 25 13.01 23.56 -0.86
N LYS A 26 12.05 22.78 -1.37
CA LYS A 26 11.35 21.76 -0.57
C LYS A 26 12.40 20.82 0.04
N PRO A 27 12.24 20.42 1.31
CA PRO A 27 13.23 19.56 1.95
C PRO A 27 13.38 18.26 1.17
N VAL A 28 14.63 17.90 0.89
CA VAL A 28 15.00 16.61 0.31
C VAL A 28 14.45 15.51 1.22
N GLN A 29 13.59 14.65 0.68
CA GLN A 29 12.98 13.56 1.43
C GLN A 29 14.04 12.73 2.16
N SER A 30 13.81 12.51 3.45
CA SER A 30 14.74 11.76 4.30
C SER A 30 14.80 10.28 3.87
N GLY A 31 15.91 9.59 4.14
CA GLY A 31 16.04 8.15 3.84
C GLY A 31 14.95 7.26 4.47
N VAL A 32 14.27 7.76 5.51
CA VAL A 32 13.13 7.10 6.16
C VAL A 32 11.88 7.16 5.29
N GLU A 33 11.62 8.27 4.59
CA GLU A 33 10.48 8.39 3.67
C GLU A 33 10.65 7.51 2.43
N LYS A 34 11.89 7.38 1.93
CA LYS A 34 12.20 6.45 0.82
C LYS A 34 11.91 5.00 1.18
N ASN A 35 12.22 4.57 2.41
CA ASN A 35 11.94 3.21 2.88
C ASN A 35 10.45 2.99 3.15
N TYR A 36 9.73 4.00 3.64
CA TYR A 36 8.28 3.94 3.81
C TYR A 36 7.58 3.59 2.49
N GLN A 37 8.00 4.18 1.38
CA GLN A 37 7.43 3.87 0.05
C GLN A 37 7.72 2.45 -0.44
N VAL A 38 8.80 1.80 -0.02
CA VAL A 38 9.11 0.41 -0.41
C VAL A 38 8.04 -0.55 0.11
N GLY A 39 7.57 -0.35 1.35
CA GLY A 39 6.45 -1.13 1.85
C GLY A 39 5.08 -0.71 1.30
N ASP A 40 5.00 0.29 0.41
CA ASP A 40 3.79 0.67 -0.33
C ASP A 40 3.74 0.06 -1.74
N ALA A 41 4.83 -0.59 -2.19
CA ALA A 41 4.85 -1.33 -3.43
C ALA A 41 3.79 -2.45 -3.45
N SER A 42 3.06 -2.60 -4.56
CA SER A 42 2.09 -3.68 -4.71
C SER A 42 2.81 -5.04 -4.72
N PRO A 43 2.47 -5.97 -3.80
CA PRO A 43 3.10 -7.29 -3.78
C PRO A 43 2.76 -8.14 -5.02
N VAL A 44 1.75 -7.75 -5.80
CA VAL A 44 1.41 -8.38 -7.10
C VAL A 44 2.57 -8.31 -8.08
N GLY A 45 3.43 -7.29 -7.98
CA GLY A 45 4.60 -7.13 -8.85
C GLY A 45 5.60 -8.29 -8.78
N HIS A 46 5.57 -9.10 -7.71
CA HIS A 46 6.42 -10.28 -7.55
C HIS A 46 5.86 -11.54 -8.23
N ALA A 47 4.63 -11.51 -8.73
CA ALA A 47 4.04 -12.65 -9.41
C ALA A 47 4.62 -12.81 -10.83
N GLU A 48 4.75 -14.06 -11.27
CA GLU A 48 5.08 -14.36 -12.66
C GLU A 48 3.94 -13.87 -13.57
N MET A 49 4.31 -13.15 -14.62
CA MET A 49 3.38 -12.41 -15.45
C MET A 49 3.80 -12.54 -16.92
N HIS A 50 2.85 -12.88 -17.79
CA HIS A 50 3.12 -13.03 -19.22
C HIS A 50 3.34 -11.67 -19.89
N HIS A 51 4.41 -11.55 -20.68
CA HIS A 51 4.67 -10.36 -21.48
C HIS A 51 3.80 -10.38 -22.74
N ASN A 52 2.76 -9.55 -22.76
CA ASN A 52 1.91 -9.34 -23.93
C ASN A 52 2.48 -8.18 -24.77
N ILE A 53 3.20 -8.51 -25.85
CA ILE A 53 3.71 -7.49 -26.78
C ILE A 53 2.54 -6.91 -27.56
N ASN A 54 2.37 -5.59 -27.53
CA ASN A 54 1.41 -4.89 -28.38
C ASN A 54 2.12 -4.39 -29.66
N PRO A 55 1.78 -4.88 -30.86
CA PRO A 55 2.43 -4.44 -32.10
C PRO A 55 2.27 -2.95 -32.43
N LYS A 56 1.29 -2.27 -31.82
CA LYS A 56 1.04 -0.83 -31.99
C LYS A 56 1.79 0.03 -30.96
N ALA A 57 2.36 -0.59 -29.93
CA ALA A 57 3.13 0.10 -28.91
C ALA A 57 4.61 0.20 -29.31
N PRO A 58 5.37 1.17 -28.77
CA PRO A 58 6.81 1.24 -28.99
C PRO A 58 7.49 -0.08 -28.61
N PRO A 59 8.45 -0.58 -29.38
CA PRO A 59 9.12 -1.84 -29.06
C PRO A 59 9.84 -1.76 -27.71
N MET A 60 9.87 -2.89 -27.01
CA MET A 60 10.57 -3.05 -25.73
C MET A 60 11.28 -4.40 -25.70
N THR A 61 12.48 -4.43 -25.14
CA THR A 61 13.12 -5.70 -24.80
C THR A 61 12.40 -6.36 -23.62
N LYS A 62 12.65 -7.65 -23.38
CA LYS A 62 12.13 -8.35 -22.21
C LYS A 62 12.61 -7.69 -20.91
N ASP A 63 13.89 -7.31 -20.84
CA ASP A 63 14.48 -6.69 -19.65
C ASP A 63 13.90 -5.29 -19.39
N GLU A 64 13.64 -4.52 -20.45
CA GLU A 64 12.94 -3.24 -20.36
C GLU A 64 11.51 -3.42 -19.85
N PHE A 65 10.78 -4.41 -20.38
CA PHE A 65 9.42 -4.69 -19.93
C PHE A 65 9.38 -5.09 -18.46
N GLU A 66 10.29 -5.96 -18.03
CA GLU A 66 10.42 -6.38 -16.63
C GLU A 66 10.79 -5.22 -15.70
N LYS A 67 11.73 -4.35 -16.12
CA LYS A 67 12.06 -3.13 -15.37
C LYS A 67 10.85 -2.19 -15.27
N GLY A 68 10.14 -1.96 -16.37
CA GLY A 68 8.94 -1.12 -16.41
C GLY A 68 7.81 -1.67 -15.55
N LYS A 69 7.61 -2.99 -15.58
CA LYS A 69 6.66 -3.71 -14.71
C LYS A 69 6.98 -3.48 -13.25
N ASN A 70 8.23 -3.68 -12.83
CA ASN A 70 8.64 -3.49 -11.44
C ASN A 70 8.40 -2.05 -10.97
N ILE A 71 8.78 -1.05 -11.76
CA ILE A 71 8.52 0.35 -11.44
C ILE A 71 7.01 0.63 -11.34
N TYR A 72 6.21 0.11 -12.29
CA TYR A 72 4.77 0.31 -12.31
C TYR A 72 4.09 -0.23 -11.05
N PHE A 73 4.37 -1.47 -10.67
CA PHE A 73 3.75 -2.08 -9.48
C PHE A 73 4.23 -1.43 -8.17
N GLN A 74 5.47 -0.93 -8.14
CA GLN A 74 6.00 -0.25 -6.97
C GLN A 74 5.45 1.16 -6.79
N ARG A 75 5.22 1.91 -7.89
CA ARG A 75 5.00 3.36 -7.82
C ARG A 75 3.72 3.88 -8.47
N CYS A 76 3.13 3.12 -9.39
CA CYS A 76 2.02 3.60 -10.24
C CYS A 76 0.71 2.84 -9.99
N ALA A 77 0.79 1.51 -9.77
CA ALA A 77 -0.38 0.63 -9.68
C ALA A 77 -1.33 0.98 -8.53
N GLY A 78 -0.82 1.59 -7.45
CA GLY A 78 -1.68 2.05 -6.34
C GLY A 78 -2.72 3.09 -6.75
N CYS A 79 -2.37 3.99 -7.69
CA CYS A 79 -3.31 5.03 -8.18
C CYS A 79 -3.99 4.63 -9.49
N HIS A 80 -3.28 3.94 -10.38
CA HIS A 80 -3.77 3.62 -11.73
C HIS A 80 -4.34 2.19 -11.86
N GLY A 81 -4.23 1.37 -10.82
CA GLY A 81 -4.67 -0.01 -10.79
C GLY A 81 -3.68 -0.98 -11.45
N VAL A 82 -3.66 -2.23 -11.00
CA VAL A 82 -2.79 -3.29 -11.53
C VAL A 82 -3.05 -3.59 -13.01
N LEU A 83 -4.31 -3.51 -13.45
CA LEU A 83 -4.73 -3.63 -14.86
C LEU A 83 -4.82 -2.28 -15.58
N ARG A 84 -4.32 -1.20 -14.97
CA ARG A 84 -4.31 0.16 -15.54
C ARG A 84 -5.68 0.77 -15.83
N LYS A 85 -6.76 0.23 -15.25
CA LYS A 85 -8.15 0.70 -15.45
C LYS A 85 -8.51 1.94 -14.63
N GLY A 86 -7.58 2.46 -13.84
CA GLY A 86 -7.80 3.59 -12.94
C GLY A 86 -8.31 3.16 -11.57
N ALA A 87 -8.02 3.98 -10.56
CA ALA A 87 -8.57 3.88 -9.22
C ALA A 87 -8.81 5.31 -8.71
N THR A 88 -7.78 5.95 -8.15
CA THR A 88 -7.77 7.40 -7.90
C THR A 88 -7.23 8.17 -9.10
N GLY A 89 -6.23 7.61 -9.77
CA GLY A 89 -5.65 8.12 -11.01
C GLY A 89 -6.44 7.69 -12.24
N LYS A 90 -6.30 8.46 -13.33
CA LYS A 90 -6.95 8.18 -14.62
C LYS A 90 -6.54 6.80 -15.18
N PRO A 91 -7.39 6.13 -15.98
CA PRO A 91 -6.99 4.90 -16.67
C PRO A 91 -5.80 5.14 -17.61
N LEU A 92 -4.87 4.18 -17.62
CA LEU A 92 -3.69 4.09 -18.50
C LEU A 92 -3.80 2.87 -19.43
N THR A 93 -5.01 2.62 -19.94
CA THR A 93 -5.30 1.56 -20.91
C THR A 93 -4.71 1.90 -22.28
N THR A 94 -4.37 0.87 -23.06
CA THR A 94 -3.61 1.01 -24.32
C THR A 94 -4.33 1.85 -25.37
N ASP A 95 -5.68 1.83 -25.41
CA ASP A 95 -6.49 2.72 -26.26
C ASP A 95 -6.20 4.20 -26.02
N LYS A 96 -5.87 4.58 -24.78
CA LYS A 96 -5.59 5.97 -24.39
C LYS A 96 -4.12 6.31 -24.50
N THR A 97 -3.25 5.45 -23.99
CA THR A 97 -1.82 5.74 -23.91
C THR A 97 -1.18 5.76 -25.31
N ILE A 98 -1.62 4.88 -26.22
CA ILE A 98 -1.16 4.89 -27.62
C ILE A 98 -1.67 6.15 -28.33
N ALA A 99 -2.93 6.55 -28.11
CA ALA A 99 -3.49 7.76 -28.73
C ALA A 99 -2.79 9.04 -28.26
N ASN A 100 -2.37 9.10 -26.99
CA ASN A 100 -1.63 10.23 -26.44
C ASN A 100 -0.19 10.31 -26.97
N GLY A 101 0.44 9.16 -27.23
CA GLY A 101 1.82 9.06 -27.74
C GLY A 101 2.91 9.23 -26.67
N THR A 102 4.08 8.67 -26.96
CA THR A 102 5.20 8.56 -26.00
C THR A 102 5.69 9.90 -25.48
N GLU A 103 5.85 10.92 -26.33
CA GLU A 103 6.39 12.21 -25.92
C GLU A 103 5.46 12.96 -24.95
N TYR A 104 4.15 12.90 -25.19
CA TYR A 104 3.16 13.44 -24.25
C TYR A 104 3.23 12.72 -22.90
N LEU A 105 3.31 11.39 -22.91
CA LEU A 105 3.40 10.58 -21.69
C LEU A 105 4.69 10.90 -20.90
N LYS A 106 5.82 11.11 -21.59
CA LYS A 106 7.10 11.52 -20.96
C LYS A 106 6.96 12.85 -20.24
N VAL A 107 6.30 13.84 -20.84
CA VAL A 107 6.04 15.14 -20.19
C VAL A 107 5.24 14.95 -18.90
N PHE A 108 4.14 14.18 -18.96
CA PHE A 108 3.31 13.93 -17.77
C PHE A 108 4.06 13.17 -16.67
N ILE A 109 4.84 12.15 -17.01
CA ILE A 109 5.61 11.37 -16.03
C ILE A 109 6.74 12.24 -15.43
N LYS A 110 7.37 13.11 -16.23
CA LYS A 110 8.48 13.97 -15.79
C LYS A 110 8.03 15.10 -14.87
N TYR A 111 6.94 15.78 -15.22
CA TYR A 111 6.50 17.01 -14.56
C TYR A 111 5.28 16.82 -13.66
N GLY A 112 4.60 15.68 -13.72
CA GLY A 112 3.38 15.43 -12.95
C GLY A 112 2.21 16.28 -13.44
N SER A 113 1.20 16.45 -12.59
CA SER A 113 0.09 17.36 -12.87
C SER A 113 -0.47 17.99 -11.59
N PRO A 114 -1.08 19.20 -11.67
CA PRO A 114 -1.78 19.81 -10.53
C PRO A 114 -2.91 18.96 -9.95
N GLY A 115 -3.42 17.98 -10.72
CA GLY A 115 -4.46 17.05 -10.31
C GLY A 115 -3.97 15.88 -9.43
N GLY A 116 -2.76 15.97 -8.86
CA GLY A 116 -2.23 15.00 -7.90
C GLY A 116 -1.30 13.93 -8.48
N MET A 117 -0.99 13.97 -9.78
CA MET A 117 0.04 13.08 -10.35
C MET A 117 1.44 13.58 -9.93
N PRO A 118 2.28 12.74 -9.29
CA PRO A 118 3.62 13.13 -8.88
C PRO A 118 4.55 13.47 -10.05
N ASN A 119 5.52 14.33 -9.80
CA ASN A 119 6.49 14.83 -10.77
C ASN A 119 7.78 13.99 -10.80
N TRP A 120 7.66 12.68 -11.08
CA TRP A 120 8.70 11.68 -10.86
C TRP A 120 10.08 11.99 -11.46
N GLY A 121 10.12 12.60 -12.65
CA GLY A 121 11.39 12.96 -13.29
C GLY A 121 12.05 14.18 -12.64
N THR A 122 11.28 15.27 -12.46
CA THR A 122 11.79 16.50 -11.86
C THR A 122 12.02 16.41 -10.35
N SER A 123 11.38 15.46 -9.65
CA SER A 123 11.71 15.12 -8.26
C SER A 123 13.01 14.33 -8.10
N GLY A 124 13.57 13.82 -9.21
CA GLY A 124 14.77 12.99 -9.22
C GLY A 124 14.52 11.53 -8.81
N GLU A 125 13.27 11.11 -8.70
CA GLU A 125 12.91 9.73 -8.32
C GLU A 125 12.99 8.76 -9.50
N LEU A 126 12.78 9.24 -10.72
CA LEU A 126 13.04 8.51 -11.96
C LEU A 126 14.07 9.28 -12.81
N THR A 127 15.01 8.56 -13.39
CA THR A 127 15.92 9.10 -14.39
C THR A 127 15.18 9.38 -15.71
N ASP A 128 15.73 10.22 -16.59
CA ASP A 128 15.13 10.47 -17.91
C ASP A 128 14.96 9.19 -18.74
N ALA A 129 15.88 8.23 -18.60
CA ALA A 129 15.78 6.91 -19.22
C ALA A 129 14.62 6.09 -18.65
N GLU A 130 14.34 6.19 -17.35
CA GLU A 130 13.19 5.52 -16.73
C GLU A 130 11.87 6.21 -17.06
N VAL A 131 11.86 7.53 -17.21
CA VAL A 131 10.69 8.26 -17.72
C VAL A 131 10.34 7.78 -19.13
N ASP A 132 11.32 7.67 -20.02
CA ASP A 132 11.13 7.12 -21.37
C ASP A 132 10.64 5.67 -21.32
N LEU A 133 11.31 4.83 -20.52
CA LEU A 133 10.92 3.44 -20.31
C LEU A 133 9.47 3.31 -19.86
N MET A 134 9.05 4.11 -18.88
CA MET A 134 7.69 4.06 -18.34
C MET A 134 6.65 4.56 -19.35
N ALA A 135 6.98 5.59 -20.13
CA ALA A 135 6.11 6.06 -21.20
C ALA A 135 5.87 4.98 -22.28
N ARG A 136 6.90 4.20 -22.63
CA ARG A 136 6.77 3.03 -23.53
C ARG A 136 6.02 1.88 -22.86
N TYR A 137 6.33 1.61 -21.59
CA TYR A 137 5.72 0.51 -20.83
C TYR A 137 4.21 0.65 -20.67
N VAL A 138 3.70 1.86 -20.38
CA VAL A 138 2.25 2.09 -20.21
C VAL A 138 1.45 1.95 -21.50
N GLN A 139 2.13 1.88 -22.65
CA GLN A 139 1.53 1.62 -23.96
C GLN A 139 1.50 0.12 -24.32
N GLN A 140 2.25 -0.73 -23.61
CA GLN A 140 2.14 -2.20 -23.76
C GLN A 140 0.83 -2.70 -23.17
N GLU A 141 0.34 -3.85 -23.67
CA GLU A 141 -0.76 -4.55 -23.01
C GLU A 141 -0.35 -4.88 -21.56
N PRO A 142 -1.19 -4.57 -20.56
CA PRO A 142 -0.84 -4.84 -19.18
C PRO A 142 -0.71 -6.36 -18.98
N PRO A 143 0.37 -6.82 -18.34
CA PRO A 143 0.43 -8.21 -17.94
C PRO A 143 -0.71 -8.50 -16.97
N THR A 144 -1.37 -9.64 -17.12
CA THR A 144 -2.41 -10.07 -16.18
C THR A 144 -1.74 -10.88 -15.07
N PRO A 145 -1.81 -10.45 -13.81
CA PRO A 145 -1.30 -11.25 -12.71
C PRO A 145 -2.15 -12.52 -12.54
N PRO A 146 -1.58 -13.61 -11.99
CA PRO A 146 -2.31 -14.86 -11.83
C PRO A 146 -3.49 -14.70 -10.86
N GLU A 147 -4.50 -15.54 -11.05
CA GLU A 147 -5.57 -15.73 -10.08
C GLU A 147 -5.06 -16.45 -8.82
N TRP A 148 -5.82 -16.34 -7.73
CA TRP A 148 -5.53 -17.02 -6.47
C TRP A 148 -6.81 -17.63 -5.91
N GLY A 149 -7.08 -18.87 -6.29
CA GLY A 149 -8.31 -19.58 -5.96
C GLY A 149 -8.16 -20.50 -4.74
N MET A 150 -9.20 -21.29 -4.48
CA MET A 150 -9.23 -22.22 -3.34
C MET A 150 -8.03 -23.18 -3.33
N LYS A 151 -7.59 -23.64 -4.51
CA LYS A 151 -6.42 -24.53 -4.63
C LYS A 151 -5.16 -23.88 -4.04
N GLU A 152 -4.87 -22.64 -4.43
CA GLU A 152 -3.70 -21.91 -3.98
C GLU A 152 -3.81 -21.52 -2.49
N MET A 153 -5.03 -21.13 -2.05
CA MET A 153 -5.30 -20.86 -0.63
C MET A 153 -5.03 -22.08 0.24
N MET A 154 -5.60 -23.24 -0.10
CA MET A 154 -5.43 -24.46 0.67
C MET A 154 -3.99 -24.99 0.62
N ALA A 155 -3.27 -24.79 -0.49
CA ALA A 155 -1.85 -25.11 -0.58
C ALA A 155 -0.98 -24.21 0.33
N SER A 156 -1.45 -23.01 0.65
CA SER A 156 -0.75 -22.07 1.54
C SER A 156 -1.13 -22.22 3.02
N LEU A 157 -2.24 -22.89 3.32
CA LEU A 157 -2.74 -23.06 4.69
C LEU A 157 -1.74 -23.89 5.50
N LYS A 158 -1.35 -23.36 6.66
CA LYS A 158 -0.58 -24.09 7.67
C LYS A 158 -1.26 -23.93 9.01
N VAL A 159 -1.53 -25.05 9.66
CA VAL A 159 -2.03 -25.10 11.03
C VAL A 159 -0.89 -25.56 11.91
N PHE A 160 -0.32 -24.64 12.69
CA PHE A 160 0.82 -24.92 13.58
C PHE A 160 0.36 -25.57 14.88
N VAL A 161 -0.77 -25.11 15.42
CA VAL A 161 -1.39 -25.66 16.62
C VAL A 161 -2.89 -25.86 16.34
N PRO A 162 -3.34 -27.11 16.13
CA PRO A 162 -4.75 -27.37 15.85
C PRO A 162 -5.62 -27.00 17.07
N PRO A 163 -6.90 -26.61 16.87
CA PRO A 163 -7.78 -26.17 17.95
C PRO A 163 -7.83 -27.12 19.16
N SER A 164 -7.81 -28.44 18.92
CA SER A 164 -7.81 -29.47 19.96
C SER A 164 -6.57 -29.49 20.86
N GLN A 165 -5.47 -28.85 20.46
CA GLN A 165 -4.23 -28.74 21.23
C GLN A 165 -4.01 -27.35 21.84
N ARG A 166 -4.94 -26.41 21.60
CA ARG A 166 -4.86 -25.07 22.17
C ARG A 166 -5.32 -25.07 23.63
N PRO A 167 -4.86 -24.11 24.46
CA PRO A 167 -5.31 -23.99 25.83
C PRO A 167 -6.83 -23.84 25.94
N ALA A 168 -7.45 -24.56 26.88
CA ALA A 168 -8.88 -24.38 27.18
C ALA A 168 -9.17 -23.10 28.01
N LYS A 169 -8.13 -22.47 28.55
CA LYS A 169 -8.16 -21.23 29.34
C LYS A 169 -6.88 -20.43 29.12
N LYS A 170 -6.89 -19.13 29.47
CA LYS A 170 -5.69 -18.27 29.42
C LYS A 170 -4.58 -18.84 30.32
N MET A 171 -3.37 -19.00 29.78
CA MET A 171 -2.20 -19.58 30.46
C MET A 171 -1.04 -18.59 30.68
N ASN A 172 -1.28 -17.30 30.45
CA ASN A 172 -0.33 -16.22 30.73
C ASN A 172 -0.96 -15.18 31.65
N ASP A 173 -0.15 -14.25 32.16
CA ASP A 173 -0.58 -13.21 33.09
C ASP A 173 -0.86 -11.86 32.41
N LEU A 174 -0.98 -11.83 31.08
CA LEU A 174 -1.16 -10.59 30.32
C LEU A 174 -2.57 -10.00 30.51
N ASP A 175 -2.66 -8.68 30.64
CA ASP A 175 -3.92 -7.94 30.57
C ASP A 175 -4.33 -7.77 29.10
N LEU A 176 -5.03 -8.76 28.55
CA LEU A 176 -5.42 -8.76 27.13
C LEU A 176 -6.35 -7.58 26.76
N GLY A 177 -7.05 -7.00 27.74
CA GLY A 177 -7.90 -5.83 27.53
C GLY A 177 -7.13 -4.52 27.36
N ASP A 178 -5.85 -4.51 27.76
CA ASP A 178 -4.93 -3.36 27.67
C ASP A 178 -3.65 -3.70 26.89
N LEU A 179 -3.71 -4.73 26.04
CA LEU A 179 -2.60 -5.16 25.19
C LEU A 179 -2.65 -4.45 23.83
N PHE A 180 -1.52 -3.89 23.41
CA PHE A 180 -1.38 -3.23 22.12
C PHE A 180 -0.68 -4.15 21.11
N SER A 181 -1.31 -4.38 19.95
CA SER A 181 -0.67 -4.99 18.80
C SER A 181 -0.14 -3.89 17.88
N VAL A 182 1.18 -3.70 17.86
CA VAL A 182 1.84 -2.63 17.11
C VAL A 182 2.55 -3.22 15.89
N THR A 183 2.26 -2.63 14.71
CA THR A 183 2.87 -3.04 13.46
C THR A 183 4.32 -2.57 13.37
N LEU A 184 5.24 -3.50 13.16
CA LEU A 184 6.64 -3.24 12.78
C LEU A 184 6.77 -3.48 11.28
N ARG A 185 6.26 -2.51 10.50
CA ARG A 185 5.91 -2.67 9.07
C ARG A 185 7.01 -3.33 8.24
N ASP A 186 8.18 -2.70 8.14
CA ASP A 186 9.21 -3.15 7.21
C ASP A 186 9.94 -4.42 7.69
N ALA A 187 9.82 -4.74 8.98
CA ALA A 187 10.33 -5.99 9.55
C ALA A 187 9.39 -7.19 9.30
N GLY A 188 8.15 -6.96 8.84
CA GLY A 188 7.14 -8.01 8.68
C GLY A 188 6.76 -8.65 10.02
N GLU A 189 6.71 -7.84 11.06
CA GLU A 189 6.52 -8.24 12.45
C GLU A 189 5.41 -7.44 13.12
N ILE A 190 4.90 -7.95 14.23
CA ILE A 190 4.15 -7.17 15.22
C ILE A 190 4.86 -7.24 16.57
N ALA A 191 4.76 -6.17 17.36
CA ALA A 191 5.07 -6.16 18.77
C ALA A 191 3.78 -6.21 19.59
N LEU A 192 3.71 -7.12 20.55
CA LEU A 192 2.72 -7.09 21.62
C LEU A 192 3.31 -6.26 22.76
N ILE A 193 2.66 -5.15 23.10
CA ILE A 193 3.10 -4.21 24.13
C ILE A 193 2.05 -4.13 25.22
N ASP A 194 2.46 -4.34 26.46
CA ASP A 194 1.58 -4.19 27.62
C ASP A 194 1.30 -2.70 27.88
N GLY A 195 0.02 -2.30 27.89
CA GLY A 195 -0.40 -0.90 27.98
C GLY A 195 -0.02 -0.21 29.29
N ARG A 196 0.02 -0.95 30.40
CA ARG A 196 0.34 -0.40 31.72
C ARG A 196 1.84 -0.20 31.91
N SER A 197 2.61 -1.27 31.73
CA SER A 197 4.06 -1.29 31.94
C SER A 197 4.84 -0.68 30.78
N LYS A 198 4.22 -0.55 29.60
CA LYS A 198 4.84 -0.11 28.33
C LYS A 198 5.97 -1.02 27.85
N LYS A 199 6.04 -2.25 28.35
CA LYS A 199 7.07 -3.22 27.95
C LYS A 199 6.61 -4.00 26.74
N ILE A 200 7.55 -4.26 25.83
CA ILE A 200 7.35 -5.23 24.75
C ILE A 200 7.34 -6.61 25.39
N VAL A 201 6.20 -7.30 25.26
CA VAL A 201 5.98 -8.65 25.77
C VAL A 201 6.52 -9.68 24.79
N LYS A 202 6.23 -9.48 23.50
CA LYS A 202 6.61 -10.42 22.44
C LYS A 202 6.74 -9.67 21.11
N ILE A 203 7.69 -10.10 20.28
CA ILE A 203 7.73 -9.77 18.86
C ILE A 203 7.39 -11.04 18.09
N ILE A 204 6.43 -10.95 17.18
CA ILE A 204 5.92 -12.08 16.40
C ILE A 204 6.16 -11.81 14.92
N LYS A 205 6.84 -12.74 14.26
CA LYS A 205 7.07 -12.71 12.81
C LYS A 205 5.80 -13.14 12.08
N THR A 206 5.43 -12.36 11.07
CA THR A 206 4.25 -12.62 10.23
C THR A 206 4.61 -12.88 8.76
N GLY A 207 5.83 -12.50 8.37
CA GLY A 207 6.45 -12.86 7.09
C GLY A 207 6.51 -11.72 6.06
N TYR A 208 5.59 -10.75 6.10
CA TYR A 208 5.59 -9.59 5.20
C TYR A 208 4.98 -8.37 5.90
N ALA A 209 5.13 -7.19 5.30
CA ALA A 209 4.66 -5.92 5.84
C ALA A 209 3.18 -5.98 6.28
N VAL A 210 2.98 -5.96 7.60
CA VAL A 210 1.67 -5.97 8.24
C VAL A 210 0.92 -4.69 7.92
N HIS A 211 -0.38 -4.81 7.64
CA HIS A 211 -1.24 -3.66 7.41
C HIS A 211 -2.11 -3.34 8.63
N ILE A 212 -2.82 -4.34 9.16
CA ILE A 212 -3.69 -4.17 10.32
C ILE A 212 -3.72 -5.42 11.21
N SER A 213 -4.05 -5.17 12.48
CA SER A 213 -4.44 -6.15 13.47
C SER A 213 -5.95 -6.06 13.75
N ARG A 214 -6.62 -7.20 13.95
CA ARG A 214 -8.02 -7.29 14.41
C ARG A 214 -8.18 -8.36 15.47
N MET A 215 -9.05 -8.10 16.41
CA MET A 215 -9.38 -9.05 17.47
C MET A 215 -10.62 -9.85 17.08
N SER A 216 -10.64 -11.12 17.47
CA SER A 216 -11.88 -11.88 17.54
C SER A 216 -12.79 -11.31 18.61
N GLN A 217 -14.10 -11.59 18.50
CA GLN A 217 -15.09 -11.01 19.41
C GLN A 217 -14.90 -11.45 20.87
N SER A 218 -14.35 -12.65 21.11
CA SER A 218 -14.00 -13.09 22.47
C SER A 218 -12.78 -12.39 23.07
N GLY A 219 -11.97 -11.71 22.25
CA GLY A 219 -10.68 -11.15 22.63
C GLY A 219 -9.56 -12.19 22.76
N ARG A 220 -9.80 -13.47 22.41
CA ARG A 220 -8.79 -14.52 22.47
C ARG A 220 -7.83 -14.49 21.27
N TYR A 221 -8.38 -14.36 20.07
CA TYR A 221 -7.60 -14.51 18.85
C TYR A 221 -7.26 -13.15 18.24
N LEU A 222 -5.99 -13.00 17.87
CA LEU A 222 -5.48 -11.84 17.16
C LEU A 222 -5.22 -12.24 15.70
N TYR A 223 -5.87 -11.54 14.79
CA TYR A 223 -5.72 -11.66 13.35
C TYR A 223 -4.84 -10.57 12.83
N VAL A 224 -3.84 -10.94 12.04
CA VAL A 224 -2.93 -9.98 11.41
C VAL A 224 -2.90 -10.25 9.91
N ILE A 225 -3.16 -9.22 9.10
CA ILE A 225 -3.06 -9.32 7.64
C ILE A 225 -1.88 -8.50 7.11
N GLY A 226 -1.02 -9.18 6.35
CA GLY A 226 0.03 -8.58 5.56
C GLY A 226 -0.50 -7.98 4.26
N ARG A 227 0.20 -6.97 3.73
CA ARG A 227 -0.13 -6.36 2.44
C ARG A 227 -0.09 -7.36 1.28
N ASP A 228 0.66 -8.45 1.42
CA ASP A 228 0.71 -9.58 0.49
C ASP A 228 -0.47 -10.55 0.64
N ALA A 229 -1.50 -10.23 1.40
CA ALA A 229 -2.65 -11.10 1.66
C ALA A 229 -2.35 -12.38 2.44
N ARG A 230 -1.23 -12.43 3.18
CA ARG A 230 -1.04 -13.44 4.21
C ARG A 230 -1.74 -13.04 5.49
N ILE A 231 -2.46 -13.98 6.09
CA ILE A 231 -3.15 -13.83 7.36
C ILE A 231 -2.47 -14.75 8.37
N ASN A 232 -2.18 -14.22 9.54
CA ASN A 232 -1.69 -14.97 10.69
C ASN A 232 -2.76 -14.94 11.78
N LEU A 233 -3.07 -16.10 12.34
CA LEU A 233 -3.93 -16.27 13.50
C LEU A 233 -3.05 -16.53 14.73
N ILE A 234 -3.16 -15.67 15.75
CA ILE A 234 -2.38 -15.74 16.98
C ILE A 234 -3.32 -16.05 18.14
N ASP A 235 -3.00 -17.07 18.95
CA ASP A 235 -3.74 -17.39 20.17
C ASP A 235 -3.12 -16.67 21.37
N LEU A 236 -3.80 -15.67 21.89
CA LEU A 236 -3.33 -14.87 23.02
C LEU A 236 -3.48 -15.60 24.36
N TRP A 237 -4.07 -16.79 24.41
CA TRP A 237 -4.19 -17.59 25.63
C TRP A 237 -3.02 -18.53 25.87
N MET A 238 -2.14 -18.72 24.89
CA MET A 238 -0.93 -19.53 25.05
C MET A 238 0.00 -18.95 26.11
N PRO A 239 0.81 -19.77 26.82
CA PRO A 239 1.80 -19.26 27.78
C PRO A 239 2.71 -18.19 27.17
N GLU A 240 3.09 -18.39 25.91
CA GLU A 240 3.65 -17.36 25.04
C GLU A 240 2.78 -17.23 23.80
N PRO A 241 2.11 -16.08 23.57
CA PRO A 241 1.34 -15.85 22.35
C PRO A 241 2.18 -16.04 21.09
N THR A 242 1.68 -16.83 20.15
CA THR A 242 2.34 -17.15 18.87
C THR A 242 1.32 -17.49 17.78
N ASN A 243 1.77 -17.58 16.53
CA ASN A 243 0.95 -18.02 15.41
C ASN A 243 0.49 -19.47 15.61
N VAL A 244 -0.81 -19.71 15.55
CA VAL A 244 -1.43 -21.03 15.58
C VAL A 244 -1.87 -21.50 14.19
N ALA A 245 -2.09 -20.56 13.26
CA ALA A 245 -2.30 -20.86 11.84
C ALA A 245 -1.86 -19.68 10.95
N GLU A 246 -1.55 -19.97 9.68
CA GLU A 246 -1.39 -18.97 8.61
C GLU A 246 -2.04 -19.44 7.31
N ILE A 247 -2.53 -18.49 6.51
CA ILE A 247 -3.05 -18.75 5.15
C ILE A 247 -2.82 -17.52 4.26
N LYS A 248 -2.61 -17.72 2.97
CA LYS A 248 -2.56 -16.65 1.96
C LYS A 248 -3.84 -16.67 1.13
N VAL A 249 -4.55 -15.54 1.08
CA VAL A 249 -5.88 -15.44 0.44
C VAL A 249 -5.88 -14.69 -0.89
N GLY A 250 -4.72 -14.22 -1.32
CA GLY A 250 -4.53 -13.49 -2.57
C GLY A 250 -3.08 -13.09 -2.78
N LEU A 251 -2.86 -12.14 -3.69
CA LEU A 251 -1.54 -11.55 -3.96
C LEU A 251 -1.38 -10.20 -3.29
N GLU A 252 -2.47 -9.47 -3.07
CA GLU A 252 -2.45 -8.18 -2.39
C GLU A 252 -3.73 -7.94 -1.60
N ALA A 253 -3.62 -7.51 -0.34
CA ALA A 253 -4.76 -7.24 0.54
C ALA A 253 -4.49 -6.10 1.52
N ARG A 254 -5.56 -5.59 2.14
CA ARG A 254 -5.50 -4.54 3.18
C ARG A 254 -6.48 -4.76 4.32
N SER A 255 -7.32 -5.78 4.25
CA SER A 255 -8.43 -5.92 5.19
C SER A 255 -8.58 -7.35 5.68
N VAL A 256 -8.76 -7.46 7.00
CA VAL A 256 -9.25 -8.64 7.70
C VAL A 256 -10.24 -8.14 8.75
N GLU A 257 -11.26 -8.93 9.06
CA GLU A 257 -12.18 -8.68 10.18
C GLU A 257 -12.75 -10.01 10.69
N THR A 258 -13.35 -9.98 11.88
CA THR A 258 -13.92 -11.15 12.55
C THR A 258 -15.45 -11.06 12.68
N SER A 259 -16.12 -12.19 12.88
CA SER A 259 -17.55 -12.21 13.16
C SER A 259 -17.86 -11.65 14.55
N LYS A 260 -18.65 -10.57 14.60
CA LYS A 260 -18.99 -9.84 15.84
C LYS A 260 -20.47 -9.83 16.20
N PHE A 261 -21.30 -10.52 15.41
CA PHE A 261 -22.71 -10.67 15.76
C PHE A 261 -22.86 -11.63 16.94
N LYS A 262 -23.81 -11.35 17.84
CA LYS A 262 -24.06 -12.16 19.03
C LYS A 262 -24.36 -13.62 18.65
N GLY A 263 -23.65 -14.57 19.25
CA GLY A 263 -23.76 -16.00 18.93
C GLY A 263 -22.86 -16.48 17.78
N PHE A 264 -22.05 -15.58 17.21
CA PHE A 264 -21.05 -15.88 16.19
C PHE A 264 -19.62 -15.54 16.65
N GLU A 265 -19.41 -15.43 17.96
CA GLU A 265 -18.10 -15.17 18.53
C GLU A 265 -17.11 -16.23 18.03
N ASP A 266 -15.97 -15.77 17.51
CA ASP A 266 -14.85 -16.57 17.00
C ASP A 266 -15.19 -17.57 15.87
N ARG A 267 -16.38 -17.49 15.27
CA ARG A 267 -16.79 -18.43 14.21
C ARG A 267 -16.10 -18.19 12.89
N TYR A 268 -15.93 -16.95 12.48
CA TYR A 268 -15.41 -16.62 11.15
C TYR A 268 -14.43 -15.46 11.19
N ALA A 269 -13.53 -15.48 10.22
CA ALA A 269 -12.79 -14.32 9.76
C ALA A 269 -13.06 -14.07 8.27
N ILE A 270 -12.99 -12.82 7.86
CA ILE A 270 -13.12 -12.40 6.46
C ILE A 270 -11.92 -11.56 6.08
N ALA A 271 -11.39 -11.76 4.87
CA ALA A 271 -10.35 -10.91 4.30
C ALA A 271 -10.72 -10.44 2.89
N GLY A 272 -10.40 -9.18 2.61
CA GLY A 272 -10.61 -8.55 1.31
C GLY A 272 -9.28 -8.25 0.61
N THR A 273 -9.18 -8.67 -0.65
CA THR A 273 -7.99 -8.53 -1.49
C THR A 273 -8.17 -7.44 -2.54
N TYR A 274 -7.07 -6.76 -2.87
CA TYR A 274 -6.98 -5.92 -4.07
C TYR A 274 -6.77 -6.79 -5.31
N TRP A 275 -5.93 -7.83 -5.20
CA TRP A 275 -5.75 -8.80 -6.27
C TRP A 275 -5.66 -10.25 -5.74
N PRO A 276 -6.44 -11.18 -6.33
CA PRO A 276 -7.55 -10.92 -7.24
C PRO A 276 -8.63 -10.03 -6.59
N PRO A 277 -9.54 -9.39 -7.35
CA PRO A 277 -10.63 -8.61 -6.78
C PRO A 277 -11.69 -9.52 -6.13
N GLN A 278 -11.44 -9.94 -4.88
CA GLN A 278 -12.27 -10.92 -4.18
C GLN A 278 -12.28 -10.69 -2.66
N PHE A 279 -13.12 -11.47 -1.97
CA PHE A 279 -13.05 -11.63 -0.53
C PHE A 279 -13.14 -13.12 -0.18
N VAL A 280 -12.60 -13.50 0.97
CA VAL A 280 -12.58 -14.88 1.46
C VAL A 280 -13.09 -14.90 2.89
N ILE A 281 -14.11 -15.72 3.15
CA ILE A 281 -14.55 -16.07 4.50
C ILE A 281 -13.85 -17.37 4.89
N MET A 282 -13.30 -17.40 6.10
CA MET A 282 -12.56 -18.52 6.67
C MET A 282 -13.18 -18.88 8.03
N GLU A 283 -13.02 -20.14 8.44
CA GLU A 283 -13.26 -20.55 9.81
C GLU A 283 -12.37 -19.75 10.77
N GLY A 284 -12.89 -19.44 11.95
CA GLY A 284 -12.28 -18.54 12.92
C GLY A 284 -11.27 -19.19 13.88
N ASP A 285 -11.06 -20.50 13.79
CA ASP A 285 -10.12 -21.27 14.58
C ASP A 285 -9.21 -22.18 13.76
#